data_AF-A0A409VFP1-F1
#
_entry.id   AF-A0A409VFP1-F1
#
_cell.length_a   1.000
_cell.length_b   1.000
_cell.length_c   1.000
_cell.angle_alpha   90.00
_cell.angle_beta   90.00
_cell.angle_gamma   90.00
#
_symmetry.space_group_name_H-M   'P 1'
#
loop_
_entity.id
_entity.type
_entity.pdbx_description
1 polymer ?
#
loop_
_entity_poly.entity_id
_entity_poly.type
_entity_poly.pdbx_seq_one_letter_code
_entity_poly.pdbx_strand_id
1 'polypeptide(L)' 'MIGGWWTRPSNWATNTTVAAIGILAVTYGVWQFSANNERRVVQPIRPIPSMLWAKEYADKQEK' A
#
# COMPACT_ATOMS: atom_id res chain seq x y z
N MET A 1 4.14 -27.08 -13.23
CA MET A 1 5.60 -27.13 -13.45
C MET A 1 6.10 -25.70 -13.57
N ILE A 2 7.12 -25.34 -12.78
CA ILE A 2 7.70 -24.00 -12.73
C ILE A 2 8.50 -23.77 -14.02
N GLY A 3 8.41 -22.59 -14.63
CA GLY A 3 8.97 -22.29 -15.96
C GLY A 3 10.49 -22.47 -16.04
N GLY A 4 10.98 -22.95 -17.19
CA GLY A 4 12.39 -23.15 -17.51
C GLY A 4 13.08 -21.95 -18.19
N TRP A 5 14.37 -22.11 -18.51
CA TRP A 5 15.32 -21.06 -18.94
C TRP A 5 14.90 -20.21 -20.17
N TRP A 6 14.04 -20.72 -21.06
CA TRP A 6 13.48 -19.98 -22.21
C TRP A 6 11.95 -20.16 -22.32
N THR A 7 11.23 -19.86 -21.25
CA THR A 7 9.75 -19.97 -21.28
C THR A 7 9.13 -18.65 -21.70
N ARG A 8 8.29 -18.66 -22.75
CA ARG A 8 7.43 -17.54 -23.14
C ARG A 8 5.95 -17.91 -22.98
N PRO A 9 5.38 -17.82 -21.76
CA PRO A 9 3.99 -18.19 -21.55
C PRO A 9 3.08 -17.24 -22.34
N SER A 10 2.13 -17.79 -23.10
CA SER A 10 1.19 -16.99 -23.93
C SER A 10 0.39 -15.98 -23.11
N ASN A 11 0.11 -16.30 -21.84
CA ASN A 11 -0.74 -15.49 -20.96
C ASN A 11 0.08 -14.74 -19.88
N TRP A 12 1.37 -14.50 -20.12
CA TRP A 12 2.25 -13.85 -19.15
C TRP A 12 1.67 -12.52 -18.64
N ALA A 13 1.12 -11.70 -19.53
CA ALA A 13 0.56 -10.40 -19.21
C ALA A 13 -0.65 -10.52 -18.27
N THR A 14 -1.58 -11.43 -18.56
CA THR A 14 -2.76 -11.67 -17.71
C THR A 14 -2.34 -12.15 -16.32
N ASN A 15 -1.38 -13.08 -16.23
CA ASN A 15 -0.91 -13.58 -14.95
C ASN A 15 -0.24 -12.48 -14.11
N THR A 16 0.58 -11.63 -14.73
CA THR A 16 1.19 -10.47 -14.06
C THR A 16 0.14 -9.48 -13.59
N THR A 17 -0.87 -9.20 -14.40
CA THR A 17 -1.98 -8.31 -14.01
C THR A 17 -2.75 -8.85 -12.81
N VAL A 18 -3.11 -10.14 -12.80
CA VAL A 18 -3.79 -10.77 -11.67
C VAL A 18 -2.93 -10.71 -10.40
N ALA A 19 -1.64 -11.02 -10.52
CA ALA A 19 -0.71 -10.94 -9.40
C ALA A 19 -0.57 -9.50 -8.87
N ALA A 20 -0.42 -8.52 -9.76
CA ALA A 20 -0.31 -7.10 -9.39
C ALA A 20 -1.59 -6.61 -8.70
N ILE A 21 -2.77 -6.95 -9.21
CA ILE A 21 -4.05 -6.62 -8.58
C ILE A 21 -4.14 -7.26 -7.19
N GLY A 22 -3.75 -8.53 -7.06
CA GLY A 22 -3.74 -9.22 -5.77
C GLY A 22 -2.83 -8.54 -4.75
N ILE A 23 -1.61 -8.17 -5.15
CA ILE A 23 -0.67 -7.44 -4.29
C ILE A 23 -1.26 -6.09 -3.89
N LEU A 24 -1.77 -5.31 -4.84
CA LEU A 24 -2.37 -4.00 -4.57
C LEU A 24 -3.54 -4.09 -3.59
N ALA A 25 -4.44 -5.08 -3.76
CA ALA A 25 -5.57 -5.29 -2.88
C ALA A 25 -5.13 -5.57 -1.43
N VAL A 26 -4.16 -6.46 -1.25
CA VAL A 26 -3.63 -6.82 0.08
C VAL A 26 -2.89 -5.63 0.70
N THR A 27 -1.99 -4.98 -0.04
CA THR A 27 -1.24 -3.83 0.45
C THR A 27 -2.17 -2.68 0.83
N TYR A 28 -3.21 -2.42 0.03
CA TYR A 28 -4.21 -1.39 0.35
C TYR A 28 -4.98 -1.71 1.64
N GLY A 29 -5.41 -2.96 1.82
CA GLY A 29 -6.10 -3.38 3.05
C GLY A 29 -5.22 -3.24 4.30
N VAL A 30 -3.95 -3.67 4.21
CA VAL A 30 -2.98 -3.52 5.30
C VAL A 30 -2.69 -2.04 5.58
N TRP A 31 -2.56 -1.21 4.54
CA TRP A 31 -2.34 0.22 4.69
C TRP A 31 -3.50 0.91 5.41
N GLN A 32 -4.75 0.63 5.01
CA GLN A 32 -5.95 1.15 5.67
C GLN A 32 -6.00 0.73 7.16
N PHE A 33 -5.74 -0.55 7.44
CA PHE A 33 -5.68 -1.04 8.82
C PHE A 33 -4.59 -0.33 9.64
N SER A 34 -3.39 -0.20 9.08
CA SER A 34 -2.27 0.48 9.70
C SER A 34 -2.59 1.95 9.98
N ALA A 35 -3.12 2.69 9.00
CA ALA A 35 -3.43 4.11 9.12
C ALA A 35 -4.51 4.38 10.20
N ASN A 36 -5.49 3.49 10.33
CA ASN A 36 -6.55 3.61 11.34
C ASN A 36 -6.05 3.35 12.77
N ASN A 37 -5.13 2.39 12.92
CA ASN A 37 -4.61 1.97 14.22
C ASN A 37 -3.37 2.76 14.67
N GLU A 38 -2.68 3.46 13.76
CA GLU A 38 -1.53 4.29 14.10
C GLU A 38 -1.94 5.45 15.02
N ARG A 39 -1.14 5.67 16.08
CA ARG A 39 -1.26 6.77 17.03
C ARG A 39 0.12 7.42 17.19
N ARG A 40 0.22 8.74 17.04
CA ARG A 40 1.40 9.55 17.32
C ARG A 40 1.10 10.54 18.43
N VAL A 41 1.71 10.27 19.59
CA VAL A 41 1.60 11.14 20.77
C VAL A 41 2.41 12.44 20.64
N VAL A 42 3.43 12.46 19.76
CA VAL A 42 4.31 13.61 19.54
C VAL A 42 4.24 14.04 18.08
N GLN A 43 4.18 15.35 17.86
CA GLN A 43 4.18 15.92 16.53
C GLN A 43 5.57 15.95 15.89
N PRO A 44 5.67 15.88 14.56
CA PRO A 44 6.92 15.78 13.84
C PRO A 44 7.54 17.17 13.77
N ILE A 45 8.86 17.26 13.90
CA ILE A 45 9.60 18.53 13.85
C ILE A 45 9.70 19.07 12.41
N ARG A 46 9.49 18.21 11.41
CA ARG A 46 9.59 18.49 9.97
C ARG A 46 8.44 17.83 9.22
N PRO A 47 8.02 18.35 8.05
CA PRO A 47 6.99 17.73 7.24
C PRO A 47 7.46 16.34 6.78
N ILE A 48 6.67 15.32 7.10
CA ILE A 48 6.92 13.94 6.66
C ILE A 48 5.73 13.46 5.81
N PRO A 49 5.96 12.63 4.78
CA PRO A 49 4.89 12.22 3.86
C PRO A 49 3.76 11.48 4.57
N SER A 50 4.05 10.76 5.65
CA SER A 50 3.05 10.07 6.44
C SER A 50 2.13 10.97 7.27
N MET A 51 2.29 12.30 7.20
CA MET A 51 1.30 13.25 7.69
C MET A 51 0.08 13.33 6.77
N LEU A 52 0.22 13.00 5.47
CA LEU A 52 -0.88 13.13 4.49
C LEU A 52 -2.05 12.17 4.75
N TRP A 53 -1.78 11.05 5.43
CA TRP A 53 -2.77 9.99 5.66
C TRP A 53 -2.90 9.58 7.13
N ALA A 54 -2.11 10.18 8.04
CA ALA A 54 -2.26 9.90 9.46
C ALA A 54 -3.44 10.68 10.03
N LYS A 55 -4.33 9.99 10.73
CA LYS A 55 -5.60 10.57 11.20
C LYS A 55 -5.44 11.81 12.07
N GLU A 56 -4.37 11.88 12.85
CA GLU A 56 -4.11 13.01 13.76
C GLU A 56 -3.83 14.33 13.04
N TYR A 57 -3.47 14.26 11.76
CA TYR A 57 -3.30 15.42 10.91
C TYR A 57 -4.52 15.63 10.02
N ALA A 58 -5.22 14.57 9.61
CA ALA A 58 -6.50 14.68 8.89
C ALA A 58 -7.57 15.38 9.75
N ASP A 59 -7.77 14.95 11.00
CA ASP A 59 -8.75 15.52 11.93
C ASP A 59 -8.43 16.99 12.32
N LYS A 60 -7.16 17.40 12.22
CA LYS A 60 -6.75 18.80 12.45
C LYS A 60 -7.04 19.73 11.28
N GLN A 61 -7.18 19.21 10.06
CA GLN A 61 -7.53 20.02 8.89
C GLN A 61 -9.04 20.30 8.83
N GLU A 62 -9.86 19.48 9.50
CA GLU A 62 -11.33 19.56 9.48
C GLU A 62 -11.90 20.51 10.56
N LYS A 63 -11.06 21.02 11.46
CA LYS A 63 -11.40 22.00 12.51
C LYS A 63 -10.89 23.39 12.19
#